data_AF-A0A1V9HH06-F1
#
_entry.id   AF-A0A1V9HH06-F1
#
_cell.length_a   1.000
_cell.length_b   1.000
_cell.length_c   1.000
_cell.angle_alpha   90.00
_cell.angle_beta   90.00
_cell.angle_gamma   90.00
#
_symmetry.space_group_name_H-M   'P 1'
#
loop_
_entity.id
_entity.type
_entity.pdbx_description
1 polymer ?
#
loop_
_entity_poly.entity_id
_entity_poly.type
_entity_poly.pdbx_seq_one_letter_code
_entity_poly.pdbx_strand_id
1 'polypeptide(L)'
;MVYAVPLVDGSFGLAQAGNPMFPNVIYLALFLDLFLALPTEIPRLDASRVISLTATWRKNLNRGEWIPLGISEPTLDLLKHPTQALAGAGYLGAKHYDAGLLSEFLSACHGLLPWNVMYDPTYYEKLLLSGCARPENAVVLGEGERTAYRHEVLGLGA
;
A
#
# COMPACT_ATOMS: atom_id res chain seq x y z
N MET A 1 9.98 -11.47 -1.49
CA MET A 1 9.27 -11.62 -2.79
C MET A 1 8.84 -10.25 -3.24
N VAL A 2 9.02 -9.92 -4.51
CA VAL A 2 8.60 -8.65 -5.13
C VAL A 2 7.34 -8.89 -5.94
N TYR A 3 6.42 -7.93 -5.91
CA TYR A 3 5.13 -7.99 -6.58
C TYR A 3 4.88 -6.72 -7.39
N ALA A 4 4.33 -6.90 -8.60
CA ALA A 4 3.62 -5.84 -9.30
C ALA A 4 2.19 -5.76 -8.73
N VAL A 5 1.77 -4.55 -8.36
CA VAL A 5 0.48 -4.28 -7.74
C VAL A 5 -0.45 -3.64 -8.77
N PRO A 6 -1.51 -4.32 -9.25
CA PRO A 6 -2.43 -3.70 -10.20
C PRO A 6 -3.09 -2.46 -9.61
N LEU A 7 -3.13 -1.38 -10.37
CA LEU A 7 -3.79 -0.11 -10.05
C LEU A 7 -5.11 0.02 -10.83
N VAL A 8 -5.95 0.98 -10.43
CA VAL A 8 -7.32 1.13 -10.96
C VAL A 8 -7.39 1.44 -12.47
N ASP A 9 -6.34 1.99 -13.05
CA ASP A 9 -6.26 2.33 -14.47
C ASP A 9 -5.59 1.22 -15.33
N GLY A 10 -5.23 0.10 -14.72
CA GLY A 10 -4.53 -1.02 -15.37
C GLY A 10 -3.01 -0.89 -15.40
N SER A 11 -2.44 0.20 -14.88
CA SER A 11 -1.01 0.30 -14.59
C SER A 11 -0.63 -0.51 -13.34
N PHE A 12 0.65 -0.54 -13.01
CA PHE A 12 1.19 -1.34 -11.91
C PHE A 12 2.05 -0.51 -10.96
N GLY A 13 1.77 -0.63 -9.66
CA GLY A 13 2.67 -0.22 -8.58
C GLY A 13 3.64 -1.34 -8.19
N LEU A 14 4.44 -1.10 -7.15
CA LEU A 14 5.46 -2.04 -6.68
C LEU A 14 5.40 -2.28 -5.17
N ALA A 15 5.52 -3.54 -4.78
CA ALA A 15 5.61 -3.94 -3.40
C ALA A 15 6.69 -5.01 -3.18
N GLN A 16 7.29 -5.02 -1.99
CA GLN A 16 8.16 -6.09 -1.54
C GLN A 16 7.61 -6.69 -0.25
N ALA A 17 7.31 -7.99 -0.28
CA ALA A 17 7.01 -8.77 0.91
C ALA A 17 8.28 -9.33 1.53
N GLY A 18 8.41 -9.16 2.85
CA GLY A 18 9.56 -9.59 3.62
C GLY A 18 9.22 -10.64 4.67
N ASN A 19 9.70 -10.43 5.90
CA ASN A 19 9.56 -11.42 6.96
C ASN A 19 8.11 -11.54 7.48
N PRO A 20 7.71 -12.72 7.98
CA PRO A 20 6.46 -12.87 8.71
C PRO A 20 6.43 -11.94 9.93
N MET A 21 5.32 -11.23 10.15
CA MET A 21 5.05 -10.49 11.38
C MET A 21 4.55 -11.46 12.45
N PHE A 22 3.45 -12.17 12.14
CA PHE A 22 2.83 -13.20 12.98
C PHE A 22 2.27 -14.29 12.04
N PRO A 23 1.91 -15.51 12.50
CA PRO A 23 1.26 -16.51 11.66
C PRO A 23 0.28 -15.95 10.60
N ASN A 24 0.58 -16.22 9.33
CA ASN A 24 -0.16 -15.78 8.14
C ASN A 24 -0.20 -14.27 7.85
N VAL A 25 0.50 -13.44 8.61
CA VAL A 25 0.65 -12.00 8.37
C VAL A 25 2.11 -11.70 8.00
N ILE A 26 2.32 -10.96 6.91
CA ILE A 26 3.64 -10.66 6.36
C ILE A 26 3.85 -9.16 6.24
N TYR A 27 5.06 -8.71 6.53
CA TYR A 27 5.45 -7.32 6.31
C TYR A 27 5.55 -7.00 4.82
N LEU A 28 5.16 -5.78 4.49
CA LEU A 28 5.18 -5.20 3.15
C LEU A 28 5.87 -3.83 3.19
N ALA A 29 6.73 -3.60 2.19
CA ALA A 29 7.13 -2.26 1.78
C ALA A 29 6.41 -1.94 0.47
N LEU A 30 5.73 -0.79 0.42
CA LEU A 30 5.13 -0.25 -0.80
C LEU A 30 6.02 0.87 -1.33
N PHE A 31 6.26 0.87 -2.64
CA PHE A 31 7.13 1.85 -3.30
C PHE A 31 6.31 2.80 -4.17
N LEU A 32 6.74 4.05 -4.27
CA LEU A 32 6.15 5.08 -5.12
C LEU A 32 6.59 4.93 -6.59
N ASP A 33 6.59 3.69 -7.09
CA ASP A 33 6.94 3.31 -8.45
C ASP A 33 5.69 3.03 -9.26
N LEU A 34 5.69 3.46 -10.53
CA LEU A 34 4.58 3.31 -11.46
C LEU A 34 5.09 2.73 -12.77
N PHE A 35 4.45 1.67 -13.24
CA PHE A 35 4.74 1.00 -14.50
C PHE A 35 3.48 0.95 -15.35
N LEU A 36 3.54 1.47 -16.58
CA LEU A 36 2.39 1.47 -17.50
C LEU A 36 2.10 0.08 -18.10
N ALA A 37 3.05 -0.85 -17.98
CA ALA A 37 2.91 -2.24 -18.38
C ALA A 37 3.54 -3.14 -17.32
N LEU A 38 3.13 -4.41 -17.28
CA LEU A 38 3.68 -5.38 -16.33
C LEU A 38 5.19 -5.53 -16.53
N PRO A 39 6.03 -5.30 -15.49
CA PRO A 39 7.47 -5.50 -15.60
C PRO A 39 7.81 -6.96 -15.94
N THR A 40 8.73 -7.15 -16.89
CA THR A 40 9.21 -8.49 -17.29
C THR A 40 10.34 -9.02 -16.40
N GLU A 41 10.94 -8.14 -15.61
CA GLU A 41 12.00 -8.44 -14.65
C GLU A 41 11.74 -7.71 -13.33
N ILE A 42 12.44 -8.11 -12.27
CA ILE A 42 12.34 -7.43 -10.96
C ILE A 42 12.95 -6.03 -11.10
N PRO A 43 12.17 -4.95 -10.91
CA PRO A 43 12.71 -3.59 -10.95
C PRO A 43 13.73 -3.37 -9.83
N ARG A 44 14.67 -2.44 -10.05
CA ARG A 44 15.60 -2.01 -9.00
C ARG A 44 14.81 -1.43 -7.83
N LEU A 45 14.98 -2.02 -6.65
CA LEU A 45 14.33 -1.55 -5.43
C LEU A 45 15.15 -0.42 -4.80
N ASP A 46 14.52 0.72 -4.55
CA ASP A 46 15.14 1.88 -3.92
C ASP A 46 14.44 2.22 -2.60
N ALA A 47 15.20 2.17 -1.51
CA ALA A 47 14.67 2.44 -0.17
C ALA A 47 14.11 3.86 -0.03
N SER A 48 14.64 4.85 -0.78
CA SER A 48 14.13 6.23 -0.72
C SER A 48 12.76 6.39 -1.38
N ARG A 49 12.31 5.38 -2.13
CA ARG A 49 11.00 5.37 -2.81
C ARG A 49 9.93 4.64 -2.00
N VAL A 50 10.28 4.08 -0.84
CA VAL A 50 9.31 3.44 0.04
C VAL A 50 8.38 4.49 0.65
N ILE A 51 7.09 4.37 0.35
CA ILE A 51 6.05 5.30 0.81
C ILE A 51 5.27 4.76 2.01
N SER A 52 5.25 3.44 2.19
CA SER A 52 4.55 2.78 3.30
C SER A 52 5.28 1.52 3.76
N LEU A 53 5.33 1.33 5.07
CA LEU A 53 5.70 0.09 5.73
C LEU A 53 4.50 -0.44 6.49
N THR A 54 4.02 -1.61 6.11
CA THR A 54 2.76 -2.15 6.60
C THR A 54 2.78 -3.68 6.64
N ALA A 55 1.64 -4.31 6.89
CA ALA A 55 1.50 -5.75 6.84
C ALA A 55 0.16 -6.16 6.21
N THR A 56 0.14 -7.35 5.59
CA THR A 56 -1.09 -7.95 5.05
C THR A 56 -1.16 -9.45 5.33
N TRP A 57 -2.31 -10.07 5.06
CA TRP A 57 -2.43 -11.51 5.08
C TRP A 57 -1.69 -12.14 3.90
N ARG A 58 -0.86 -13.15 4.17
CA ARG A 58 -0.17 -13.94 3.14
C ARG A 58 -1.14 -14.48 2.10
N LYS A 59 -2.36 -14.86 2.50
CA LYS A 59 -3.39 -15.36 1.58
C LYS A 59 -3.77 -14.33 0.51
N ASN A 60 -3.74 -13.03 0.82
CA ASN A 60 -4.13 -11.98 -0.11
C ASN A 60 -3.09 -11.87 -1.24
N LEU A 61 -1.80 -12.00 -0.90
CA LEU A 61 -0.72 -12.09 -1.88
C LEU A 61 -0.82 -13.35 -2.76
N ASN A 62 -1.29 -14.46 -2.19
CA ASN A 62 -1.37 -15.74 -2.89
C ASN A 62 -2.62 -15.92 -3.77
N ARG A 63 -3.62 -15.04 -3.64
CA ARG A 63 -4.86 -15.10 -4.43
C ARG A 63 -4.71 -14.61 -5.87
N GLY A 64 -3.51 -14.14 -6.24
CA GLY A 64 -3.22 -13.63 -7.59
C GLY A 64 -3.70 -12.20 -7.82
N GLU A 65 -4.18 -11.52 -6.78
CA GLU A 65 -4.49 -10.08 -6.85
C GLU A 65 -3.23 -9.27 -7.19
N TRP A 66 -2.08 -9.69 -6.67
CA TRP A 66 -0.77 -9.11 -6.99
C TRP A 66 0.08 -10.12 -7.75
N ILE A 67 0.85 -9.63 -8.72
CA ILE A 67 1.59 -10.47 -9.66
C ILE A 67 3.03 -10.64 -9.15
N PRO A 68 3.49 -11.86 -8.82
CA PRO A 68 4.84 -12.07 -8.32
C PRO A 68 5.87 -11.85 -9.45
N LEU A 69 6.86 -11.00 -9.20
CA LEU A 69 7.97 -10.73 -10.12
C LEU A 69 9.22 -11.56 -9.78
N GLY A 70 9.34 -12.03 -8.53
CA GLY A 70 10.42 -12.92 -8.09
C GLY A 70 11.03 -12.52 -6.74
N ILE A 71 12.14 -13.16 -6.38
CA ILE A 71 12.81 -12.97 -5.09
C ILE A 71 13.97 -11.98 -5.27
N SER A 72 14.04 -10.98 -4.39
CA SER A 72 15.13 -10.00 -4.28
C SER A 72 15.53 -9.86 -2.81
N GLU A 73 16.75 -9.40 -2.57
CA GLU A 73 17.22 -8.96 -1.26
C GLU A 73 16.26 -7.93 -0.64
N PRO A 74 15.97 -8.01 0.67
CA PRO A 74 15.13 -7.04 1.36
C PRO A 74 15.70 -5.62 1.24
N THR A 75 14.86 -4.68 0.79
CA THR A 75 15.27 -3.27 0.59
C THR A 75 15.38 -2.52 1.91
N LEU A 76 14.62 -2.95 2.90
CA LEU A 76 14.57 -2.35 4.22
C LEU A 76 14.86 -3.39 5.30
N ASP A 77 15.54 -2.95 6.33
CA ASP A 77 15.68 -3.70 7.57
C ASP A 77 14.33 -3.71 8.30
N LEU A 78 13.54 -4.76 8.04
CA LEU A 78 12.21 -4.92 8.62
C LEU A 78 12.23 -5.12 10.14
N LEU A 79 13.39 -5.33 10.77
CA LEU A 79 13.53 -5.27 12.23
C LEU A 79 13.29 -3.86 12.78
N LYS A 80 13.36 -2.83 11.92
CA LYS A 80 13.03 -1.43 12.27
C LYS A 80 11.56 -1.10 12.01
N HIS A 81 10.74 -2.06 11.60
CA HIS A 81 9.31 -1.83 11.45
C HIS A 81 8.71 -1.43 12.81
N PRO A 82 7.89 -0.37 12.91
CA PRO A 82 7.39 0.11 14.20
C PRO A 82 6.65 -0.95 15.03
N THR A 83 5.93 -1.85 14.36
CA THR A 83 5.20 -2.94 15.04
C THR A 83 6.09 -4.04 15.59
N GLN A 84 7.39 -4.09 15.23
CA GLN A 84 8.34 -5.03 15.80
C GLN A 84 8.48 -4.84 17.33
N ALA A 85 8.30 -3.61 17.82
CA ALA A 85 8.26 -3.31 19.25
C ALA A 85 7.13 -4.06 20.00
N LEU A 86 6.09 -4.48 19.29
CA LEU A 86 4.94 -5.23 19.85
C LEU A 86 5.17 -6.75 19.87
N ALA A 87 6.28 -7.25 19.31
CA ALA A 87 6.53 -8.69 19.21
C ALA A 87 6.52 -9.39 20.58
N GLY A 88 7.06 -8.74 21.62
CA GLY A 88 7.09 -9.26 23.00
C GLY A 88 5.70 -9.41 23.63
N ALA A 89 4.69 -8.70 23.11
CA ALA A 89 3.30 -8.79 23.53
C ALA A 89 2.43 -9.59 22.52
N GLY A 90 3.05 -10.37 21.63
CA GLY A 90 2.34 -11.14 20.61
C GLY A 90 1.68 -10.26 19.53
N TYR A 91 2.21 -9.06 19.29
CA TYR A 91 1.67 -8.08 18.33
C TYR A 91 0.26 -7.56 18.64
N LEU A 92 -0.17 -7.61 19.90
CA LEU A 92 -1.41 -6.96 20.33
C LEU A 92 -1.39 -5.46 19.97
N GLY A 93 -2.40 -5.01 19.23
CA GLY A 93 -2.52 -3.65 18.73
C GLY A 93 -1.81 -3.37 17.39
N ALA A 94 -1.09 -4.35 16.82
CA ALA A 94 -0.49 -4.21 15.50
C ALA A 94 -1.57 -4.20 14.40
N LYS A 95 -1.39 -3.31 13.43
CA LYS A 95 -2.31 -3.18 12.29
C LYS A 95 -1.81 -3.98 11.09
N HIS A 96 -2.75 -4.52 10.33
CA HIS A 96 -2.54 -5.11 9.03
C HIS A 96 -3.74 -4.74 8.14
N TYR A 97 -3.56 -4.81 6.83
CA TYR A 97 -4.50 -4.28 5.87
C TYR A 97 -4.76 -5.29 4.75
N ASP A 98 -5.90 -5.16 4.09
CA ASP A 98 -6.21 -5.94 2.89
C ASP A 98 -5.32 -5.51 1.71
N ALA A 99 -4.96 -6.43 0.82
CA ALA A 99 -4.19 -6.12 -0.38
C ALA A 99 -4.98 -5.19 -1.31
N GLY A 100 -6.30 -5.34 -1.42
CA GLY A 100 -7.14 -4.44 -2.21
C GLY A 100 -7.06 -2.98 -1.73
N LEU A 101 -7.13 -2.77 -0.41
CA LEU A 101 -6.96 -1.44 0.19
C LEU A 101 -5.57 -0.86 -0.07
N LEU A 102 -4.52 -1.70 -0.06
CA LEU A 102 -3.16 -1.25 -0.36
C LEU A 102 -2.98 -0.92 -1.85
N SER A 103 -3.68 -1.62 -2.76
CA SER A 103 -3.76 -1.27 -4.19
C SER A 103 -4.48 0.07 -4.42
N GLU A 104 -5.59 0.32 -3.71
CA GLU A 104 -6.30 1.60 -3.75
C GLU A 104 -5.43 2.75 -3.21
N PHE A 105 -4.73 2.51 -2.10
CA PHE A 105 -3.78 3.47 -1.54
C PHE A 105 -2.67 3.82 -2.55
N LEU A 106 -2.05 2.83 -3.21
CA LEU A 106 -1.07 3.10 -4.27
C LEU A 106 -1.69 3.85 -5.45
N SER A 107 -2.92 3.52 -5.83
CA SER A 107 -3.65 4.25 -6.87
C SER A 107 -3.84 5.71 -6.48
N ALA A 108 -4.16 6.00 -5.21
CA ALA A 108 -4.29 7.36 -4.71
C ALA A 108 -2.94 8.11 -4.64
N CYS A 109 -1.84 7.42 -4.30
CA CYS A 109 -0.48 7.97 -4.37
C CYS A 109 -0.11 8.48 -5.77
N HIS A 110 -0.66 7.85 -6.81
CA HIS A 110 -0.45 8.21 -8.22
C HIS A 110 -1.56 9.10 -8.80
N GLY A 111 -2.48 9.60 -7.97
CA GLY A 111 -3.56 10.50 -8.40
C GLY A 111 -4.68 9.83 -9.18
N LEU A 112 -4.71 8.48 -9.22
CA LEU A 112 -5.72 7.71 -9.94
C LEU A 112 -7.03 7.55 -9.15
N LEU A 113 -6.92 7.66 -7.82
CA LEU A 113 -8.05 7.79 -6.91
C LEU A 113 -7.88 9.07 -6.07
N PRO A 114 -8.95 9.76 -5.70
CA PRO A 114 -8.80 10.91 -4.82
C PRO A 114 -8.43 10.46 -3.41
N TRP A 115 -7.48 11.16 -2.81
CA TRP A 115 -6.79 10.78 -1.58
C TRP A 115 -7.69 10.75 -0.34
N ASN A 116 -8.70 11.63 -0.29
CA ASN A 116 -9.53 11.86 0.88
C ASN A 116 -10.90 11.18 0.80
N VAL A 117 -11.12 10.21 -0.09
CA VAL A 117 -12.46 9.62 -0.32
C VAL A 117 -12.87 8.56 0.70
N MET A 118 -11.95 8.07 1.53
CA MET A 118 -12.28 7.16 2.64
C MET A 118 -13.19 7.84 3.67
N TYR A 119 -13.87 7.05 4.52
CA TYR A 119 -14.78 7.60 5.55
C TYR A 119 -14.07 8.65 6.41
N ASP A 120 -12.89 8.29 6.91
CA ASP A 120 -11.94 9.22 7.48
C ASP A 120 -11.12 9.86 6.35
N PRO A 121 -11.22 11.19 6.13
CA PRO A 121 -10.51 11.86 5.04
C PRO A 121 -8.98 11.84 5.22
N THR A 122 -8.50 11.51 6.42
CA THR A 122 -7.07 11.37 6.75
C THR A 122 -6.58 9.92 6.73
N TYR A 123 -7.38 8.99 6.21
CA TYR A 123 -7.09 7.56 6.32
C TYR A 123 -5.79 7.15 5.63
N TYR A 124 -5.53 7.66 4.42
CA TYR A 124 -4.31 7.33 3.68
C TYR A 124 -3.07 8.02 4.26
N GLU A 125 -3.19 9.18 4.91
CA GLU A 125 -2.10 9.80 5.68
C GLU A 125 -1.56 8.84 6.75
N LYS A 126 -2.44 8.04 7.36
CA LYS A 126 -2.06 7.08 8.41
C LYS A 126 -1.34 5.84 7.87
N LEU A 127 -1.34 5.64 6.55
CA LEU A 127 -0.61 4.56 5.89
C LEU A 127 0.80 4.99 5.46
N LEU A 128 1.07 6.30 5.43
CA LEU A 128 2.40 6.80 5.08
C LEU A 128 3.43 6.34 6.10
N LEU A 129 4.62 6.01 5.61
CA LEU A 129 5.79 5.83 6.45
C LEU A 129 6.07 7.14 7.20
N SER A 130 6.47 7.04 8.48
CA SER A 130 6.76 8.21 9.31
C SER A 130 7.79 9.12 8.63
N GLY A 131 7.46 10.41 8.51
CA GLY A 131 8.30 11.40 7.83
C GLY A 131 8.08 11.52 6.32
N CYS A 132 7.32 10.62 5.69
CA CYS A 132 6.90 10.78 4.31
C CYS A 132 5.73 11.76 4.22
N ALA A 133 5.82 12.71 3.28
CA ALA A 133 4.70 13.55 2.91
C ALA A 133 3.77 12.81 1.94
N ARG A 134 2.52 13.29 1.84
CA ARG A 134 1.62 12.86 0.76
C ARG A 134 2.27 13.13 -0.60
N PRO A 135 2.23 12.19 -1.56
CA PRO A 135 2.80 12.39 -2.89
C PRO A 135 2.22 13.61 -3.60
N GLU A 136 3.05 14.29 -4.40
CA GLU A 136 2.65 15.51 -5.13
C GLU A 136 1.52 15.27 -6.14
N ASN A 137 1.48 14.06 -6.72
CA ASN A 137 0.44 13.66 -7.69
C ASN A 137 -0.90 13.30 -7.02
N ALA A 138 -0.95 13.20 -5.70
CA ALA A 138 -2.18 12.82 -5.00
C ALA A 138 -3.23 13.93 -5.13
N VAL A 139 -4.41 13.57 -5.63
CA VAL A 139 -5.53 14.51 -5.80
C VAL A 139 -6.36 14.56 -4.53
N VAL A 140 -6.68 15.76 -4.03
CA VAL A 140 -7.54 15.96 -2.86
C VAL A 140 -8.77 16.73 -3.29
N LEU A 141 -9.95 16.15 -3.07
CA LEU A 141 -11.21 16.79 -3.44
C LEU A 141 -11.65 17.81 -2.40
N GLY A 142 -12.36 18.85 -2.84
CA GLY A 142 -13.14 19.71 -1.95
C GLY A 142 -14.29 18.94 -1.28
N GLU A 143 -14.89 19.50 -0.23
CA GLU A 143 -15.94 18.82 0.56
C GLU A 143 -17.16 18.40 -0.29
N GLY A 144 -17.63 19.29 -1.18
CA GLY A 144 -18.74 19.00 -2.09
C GLY A 144 -18.39 17.92 -3.12
N GLU A 145 -17.22 18.02 -3.75
CA GLU A 145 -16.72 17.05 -4.73
C GLU A 145 -16.50 15.67 -4.08
N ARG A 146 -15.95 15.64 -2.86
CA ARG A 146 -15.77 14.40 -2.09
C ARG A 146 -17.11 13.73 -1.79
N THR A 147 -18.11 14.51 -1.40
CA THR A 147 -19.45 14.01 -1.09
C THR A 147 -20.10 13.41 -2.33
N ALA A 148 -20.05 14.13 -3.46
CA ALA A 148 -20.52 13.64 -4.75
C ALA A 148 -19.78 12.36 -5.17
N TYR A 149 -18.45 12.33 -5.10
CA TYR A 149 -17.65 11.16 -5.45
C TYR A 149 -18.03 9.93 -4.61
N ARG A 150 -18.15 10.09 -3.28
CA ARG A 150 -18.52 8.99 -2.39
C ARG A 150 -19.93 8.46 -2.68
N HIS A 151 -20.86 9.32 -3.06
CA HIS A 151 -22.22 8.92 -3.41
C HIS A 151 -22.31 8.28 -4.80
N GLU A 152 -21.75 8.92 -5.82
CA GLU A 152 -21.93 8.55 -7.23
C GLU A 152 -21.00 7.41 -7.68
N VAL A 153 -19.76 7.40 -7.18
CA VAL A 153 -18.74 6.42 -7.59
C VAL A 153 -18.66 5.24 -6.62
N LEU A 154 -18.72 5.51 -5.31
CA LEU A 154 -18.60 4.46 -4.29
C LEU A 154 -19.95 3.94 -3.78
N GLY A 155 -21.07 4.57 -4.14
CA GLY A 155 -22.41 4.18 -3.67
C GLY A 155 -22.62 4.36 -2.17
N LEU A 156 -21.83 5.21 -1.52
CA LEU A 156 -21.89 5.46 -0.08
C LEU A 156 -22.77 6.68 0.20
N GLY A 157 -23.83 6.51 1.00
CA GLY A 157 -24.67 7.60 1.49
C GLY A 157 -23.88 8.61 2.33
N ALA A 158 -24.39 9.85 2.37
CA ALA A 158 -23.84 10.94 3.18
C ALA A 158 -23.80 10.58 4.68
#